data_AF-A0A453AFT2-F1
#
_entry.id   AF-A0A453AFT2-F1
#
_cell.length_a   1.000
_cell.length_b   1.000
_cell.length_c   1.000
_cell.angle_alpha   90.00
_cell.angle_beta   90.00
_cell.angle_gamma   90.00
#
_symmetry.space_group_name_H-M   'P 1'
#
loop_
_entity.id
_entity.type
_entity.pdbx_description
1 polymer ?
#
loop_
_entity_poly.entity_id
_entity_poly.type
_entity_poly.pdbx_seq_one_letter_code
_entity_poly.pdbx_strand_id
1 'polypeptide(L)'
;MSFAAAAMAGLASVGSRGIRGSQDRRGLPLGTSAHEHSNKLIFTAGGKQLSKHLTVYQAMQQQVVHDEDDEERLGGSDLPNDGSRLWSDVFTITYQKADNEVDRESTRGSSLVLKSSKSELCRATSQEQCTSLLDSILQGELPCDIEKSTQTYNILALLRVLEGLNQLSPRLRLQATCDDFIEGKVATLDGLYGTGAKVPSEEFISSKLTPKLARQIQDVLALCSGSLPSWCYQMTKACPFLFPFETRRQHFYSTAFGLSRALNRLQQQQGDNNSSATEREVRIGRLQRQKVRVSRNRILDSAAKVMEMFSNQKAVLEVEYFGEVGTGLGPTLEFYTLLSHDLQRVGLGLWRSDSDSLEAKKVDSHSPADSRNLIQAPLGLFPRPWPPSTASSEGSKFFKVVEYFRLVGRIMAKALQDGRLLDLPLSTAFYKLLLGQELDLYDILSFDAELGKILRELQVLVERKRFLESCSNHSQQIEELGFHGAPIEDLCLDFTLPGYPDFVLKEGEENTVVCIYNLEEYISLVVDATLKTGIMRQVEAFKAGFNQVFDISSLQIFSPQELDYLICGRRELWEVMPC
;
A
#
# COMPACT_ATOMS: atom_id res chain seq x y z
N MET A 1 33.52 -11.31 41.59
CA MET A 1 34.67 -11.32 40.66
C MET A 1 34.32 -12.28 39.53
N SER A 2 34.35 -11.99 38.23
CA SER A 2 35.00 -10.94 37.45
C SER A 2 34.19 -10.65 36.16
N PHE A 3 34.31 -9.40 35.72
CA PHE A 3 33.95 -8.77 34.43
C PHE A 3 34.28 -9.59 33.16
N ALA A 4 33.43 -9.50 32.13
CA ALA A 4 33.69 -8.68 30.92
C ALA A 4 32.51 -8.74 29.92
N ALA A 5 32.03 -7.55 29.54
CA ALA A 5 31.11 -7.28 28.44
C ALA A 5 31.90 -6.92 27.16
N ALA A 6 31.18 -6.84 26.03
CA ALA A 6 31.56 -6.21 24.76
C ALA A 6 32.30 -7.04 23.69
N ALA A 7 31.51 -7.67 22.81
CA ALA A 7 31.69 -7.77 21.36
C ALA A 7 30.42 -8.49 20.86
N MET A 8 29.48 -7.90 20.14
CA MET A 8 29.55 -7.69 18.70
C MET A 8 28.30 -6.89 18.28
N ALA A 9 28.41 -5.57 18.26
CA ALA A 9 27.51 -4.71 17.51
C ALA A 9 28.29 -4.13 16.31
N GLY A 10 27.75 -4.33 15.10
CA GLY A 10 28.05 -3.52 13.92
C GLY A 10 29.20 -4.01 13.02
N LEU A 11 28.87 -4.37 11.77
CA LEU A 11 29.03 -3.49 10.59
C LEU A 11 28.98 -4.29 9.26
N ALA A 12 28.09 -3.82 8.38
CA ALA A 12 28.20 -3.66 6.92
C ALA A 12 28.76 -4.79 6.00
N SER A 13 27.88 -5.22 5.10
CA SER A 13 28.02 -5.34 3.63
C SER A 13 29.40 -5.06 2.98
N VAL A 14 29.84 -5.94 2.06
CA VAL A 14 30.23 -5.65 0.65
C VAL A 14 30.86 -6.92 -0.01
N GLY A 15 30.35 -7.32 -1.19
CA GLY A 15 31.18 -7.61 -2.37
C GLY A 15 31.57 -9.07 -2.76
N SER A 16 30.95 -9.53 -3.88
CA SER A 16 31.60 -10.12 -5.08
C SER A 16 31.70 -11.66 -5.27
N ARG A 17 31.10 -12.13 -6.39
CA ARG A 17 31.44 -13.24 -7.35
C ARG A 17 31.75 -14.64 -6.79
N GLY A 18 31.22 -15.78 -7.28
CA GLY A 18 30.40 -16.15 -8.43
C GLY A 18 30.86 -17.53 -8.97
N ILE A 19 29.90 -18.41 -9.34
CA ILE A 19 29.94 -19.37 -10.47
C ILE A 19 30.87 -20.60 -10.31
N ARG A 20 30.61 -21.85 -10.72
CA ARG A 20 29.47 -22.68 -11.23
C ARG A 20 30.09 -24.08 -11.40
N GLY A 21 29.27 -25.15 -11.38
CA GLY A 21 29.50 -26.32 -12.25
C GLY A 21 29.39 -27.68 -11.54
N SER A 22 28.20 -28.29 -11.41
CA SER A 22 27.46 -29.05 -12.44
C SER A 22 28.03 -30.48 -12.60
N GLN A 23 27.35 -31.48 -12.03
CA GLN A 23 26.51 -32.48 -12.74
C GLN A 23 27.22 -33.85 -12.81
N ASP A 24 26.59 -35.02 -12.80
CA ASP A 24 25.19 -35.43 -12.73
C ASP A 24 25.19 -36.93 -12.42
N ARG A 25 24.07 -37.44 -11.87
CA ARG A 25 23.35 -38.58 -12.46
C ARG A 25 22.10 -38.87 -11.64
N ARG A 26 21.04 -38.14 -12.04
CA ARG A 26 19.63 -38.53 -12.16
C ARG A 26 18.67 -37.50 -11.54
N GLY A 27 18.51 -36.37 -12.24
CA GLY A 27 17.18 -35.78 -12.48
C GLY A 27 16.86 -34.43 -11.80
N LEU A 28 17.27 -33.33 -12.43
CA LEU A 28 16.74 -31.94 -12.29
C LEU A 28 15.79 -31.62 -13.48
N PRO A 29 15.08 -30.45 -13.63
CA PRO A 29 15.25 -29.10 -13.01
C PRO A 29 13.93 -28.39 -12.51
N LEU A 30 13.95 -27.44 -11.53
CA LEU A 30 14.23 -25.96 -11.52
C LEU A 30 13.01 -25.08 -11.96
N GLY A 31 12.61 -23.98 -11.28
CA GLY A 31 13.26 -23.22 -10.21
C GLY A 31 12.41 -22.13 -9.54
N THR A 32 12.95 -21.66 -8.41
CA THR A 32 12.48 -20.55 -7.57
C THR A 32 13.55 -19.45 -7.52
N SER A 33 13.16 -18.20 -7.76
CA SER A 33 13.96 -16.98 -7.53
C SER A 33 13.70 -16.48 -6.09
N ALA A 34 14.65 -16.59 -5.16
CA ALA A 34 15.77 -15.67 -4.88
C ALA A 34 15.40 -14.49 -3.94
N HIS A 35 15.59 -14.70 -2.62
CA HIS A 35 16.40 -13.85 -1.72
C HIS A 35 16.38 -14.43 -0.29
N GLU A 36 17.23 -15.41 0.00
CA GLU A 36 17.56 -15.83 1.38
C GLU A 36 19.03 -15.59 1.68
N HIS A 37 19.31 -14.97 2.82
CA HIS A 37 20.64 -14.76 3.35
C HIS A 37 21.35 -16.11 3.61
N SER A 38 22.54 -16.29 3.03
CA SER A 38 23.36 -17.50 3.27
C SER A 38 23.97 -17.50 4.67
N ASN A 39 23.45 -18.36 5.54
CA ASN A 39 23.97 -18.58 6.89
C ASN A 39 25.26 -19.41 6.86
N LYS A 40 26.31 -18.91 7.51
CA LYS A 40 27.67 -19.51 7.50
C LYS A 40 27.90 -20.63 8.52
N LEU A 41 26.92 -20.90 9.39
CA LEU A 41 27.02 -21.86 10.49
C LEU A 41 25.82 -22.80 10.48
N ILE A 42 26.10 -24.10 10.60
CA ILE A 42 25.12 -25.16 10.80
C ILE A 42 25.25 -25.62 12.25
N PHE A 43 24.13 -25.70 12.96
CA PHE A 43 24.07 -26.16 14.34
C PHE A 43 23.46 -27.57 14.38
N THR A 44 24.11 -28.47 15.11
CA THR A 44 23.69 -29.86 15.29
C THR A 44 23.65 -30.20 16.77
N ALA A 45 22.67 -30.99 17.18
CA ALA A 45 22.54 -31.52 18.54
C ALA A 45 22.12 -32.99 18.44
N GLY A 46 22.74 -33.88 19.23
CA GLY A 46 22.48 -35.33 19.15
C GLY A 46 22.71 -35.96 17.77
N GLY A 47 23.54 -35.35 16.91
CA GLY A 47 23.78 -35.80 15.54
C GLY A 47 22.72 -35.38 14.50
N LYS A 48 21.65 -34.68 14.90
CA LYS A 48 20.63 -34.13 13.99
C LYS A 48 20.83 -32.62 13.79
N GLN A 49 20.59 -32.13 12.57
CA GLN A 49 20.67 -30.71 12.25
C GLN A 49 19.45 -29.95 12.79
N LEU A 50 19.69 -28.87 13.53
CA LEU A 50 18.62 -28.04 14.07
C LEU A 50 17.98 -27.19 12.97
N SER A 51 16.65 -27.16 12.94
CA SER A 51 15.90 -26.37 11.96
C SER A 51 16.02 -24.87 12.28
N LYS A 52 16.10 -24.06 11.22
CA LYS A 52 16.37 -22.61 11.34
C LYS A 52 15.17 -21.78 11.83
N HIS A 53 13.99 -22.39 11.89
CA HIS A 53 12.72 -21.73 12.23
C HIS A 53 12.28 -22.02 13.67
N LEU A 54 13.02 -22.84 14.41
CA LEU A 54 12.73 -23.16 15.81
C LEU A 54 13.73 -22.46 16.73
N THR A 55 13.26 -22.04 17.91
CA THR A 55 14.18 -21.64 18.98
C THR A 55 14.98 -22.85 19.47
N VAL A 56 16.20 -22.63 19.96
CA VAL A 56 17.04 -23.71 20.52
C VAL A 56 16.28 -24.50 21.58
N TYR A 57 15.49 -23.82 22.41
CA TYR A 57 14.64 -24.46 23.43
C TYR A 57 13.59 -25.41 22.82
N GLN A 58 12.86 -24.97 21.79
CA GLN A 58 11.87 -25.81 21.11
C GLN A 58 12.52 -27.02 20.42
N ALA A 59 13.71 -26.83 19.83
CA ALA A 59 14.42 -27.90 19.17
C ALA A 59 14.97 -28.94 20.16
N MET A 60 15.46 -28.51 21.34
CA MET A 60 15.86 -29.41 22.42
C MET A 60 14.66 -30.15 23.02
N GLN A 61 13.52 -29.46 23.20
CA GLN A 61 12.29 -30.08 23.70
C GLN A 61 11.78 -31.18 22.76
N GLN A 62 11.83 -30.97 21.45
CA GLN A 62 11.47 -32.00 20.47
C GLN A 62 12.44 -33.19 20.48
N GLN A 63 13.72 -32.95 20.78
CA GLN A 63 14.71 -34.03 20.88
C GLN A 63 14.46 -34.91 22.11
N VAL A 64 14.19 -34.33 23.28
CA VAL A 64 13.88 -35.09 24.50
C VAL A 64 12.66 -35.98 24.33
N VAL A 65 11.60 -35.46 23.70
CA VAL A 65 10.37 -36.24 23.40
C VAL A 65 10.67 -37.37 22.41
N HIS A 66 11.56 -37.15 21.45
CA HIS A 66 11.91 -38.17 20.46
C HIS A 66 12.84 -39.26 21.01
N ASP A 67 13.71 -38.94 21.98
CA ASP A 67 14.55 -39.91 22.68
C ASP A 67 13.71 -40.78 23.66
N GLU A 68 12.65 -40.22 24.27
CA GLU A 68 11.67 -40.96 25.09
C GLU A 68 10.89 -42.00 24.27
N ASP A 69 10.44 -41.64 23.06
CA ASP A 69 9.74 -42.55 22.13
C ASP A 69 10.62 -43.71 21.63
N ASP A 70 11.94 -43.50 21.54
CA ASP A 70 12.90 -44.53 21.10
C ASP A 70 13.32 -45.47 22.26
N GLU A 71 13.36 -45.00 23.52
CA GLU A 71 13.57 -45.86 24.70
C GLU A 71 12.35 -46.75 25.01
N GLU A 72 11.11 -46.24 24.86
CA GLU A 72 9.88 -47.04 25.07
C GLU A 72 9.77 -48.22 24.10
N ARG A 73 10.41 -48.16 22.93
CA ARG A 73 10.43 -49.24 21.93
C ARG A 73 11.40 -50.39 22.24
N LEU A 74 12.37 -50.21 23.14
CA LEU A 74 13.45 -51.17 23.36
C LEU A 74 13.52 -51.78 24.76
N GLY A 75 12.67 -51.37 25.72
CA GLY A 75 12.57 -52.07 26.99
C GLY A 75 11.54 -51.47 27.94
N GLY A 76 10.54 -52.26 28.32
CA GLY A 76 9.56 -51.86 29.32
C GLY A 76 10.15 -51.88 30.73
N SER A 77 10.15 -50.71 31.40
CA SER A 77 10.04 -50.61 32.86
C SER A 77 9.59 -49.22 33.28
N ASP A 78 8.60 -49.18 34.18
CA ASP A 78 7.94 -47.99 34.73
C ASP A 78 8.89 -47.00 35.43
N LEU A 79 8.88 -45.73 35.03
CA LEU A 79 9.33 -44.58 35.83
C LEU A 79 8.50 -43.30 35.50
N PRO A 80 8.33 -42.37 36.45
CA PRO A 80 7.32 -41.31 36.36
C PRO A 80 7.76 -40.15 35.45
N ASN A 81 6.79 -39.68 34.69
CA ASN A 81 6.80 -38.49 33.84
C ASN A 81 7.04 -37.22 34.68
N ASP A 82 8.30 -36.79 34.78
CA ASP A 82 8.67 -35.51 35.39
C ASP A 82 9.47 -34.68 34.39
N GLY A 83 8.91 -33.55 33.95
CA GLY A 83 9.52 -32.60 33.00
C GLY A 83 10.75 -31.87 33.53
N SER A 84 11.43 -32.43 34.53
CA SER A 84 12.64 -31.91 35.16
C SER A 84 13.91 -32.26 34.40
N ARG A 85 13.90 -33.28 33.52
CA ARG A 85 15.08 -33.69 32.71
C ARG A 85 15.62 -32.58 31.81
N LEU A 86 14.73 -31.78 31.21
CA LEU A 86 15.12 -30.69 30.32
C LEU A 86 15.94 -29.59 31.02
N TRP A 87 15.83 -29.49 32.35
CA TRP A 87 16.55 -28.50 33.16
C TRP A 87 17.76 -29.08 33.90
N SER A 88 17.85 -30.42 34.02
CA SER A 88 18.99 -31.12 34.64
C SER A 88 20.04 -31.57 33.63
N ASP A 89 19.65 -31.76 32.37
CA ASP A 89 20.51 -32.38 31.35
C ASP A 89 21.38 -31.36 30.61
N VAL A 90 22.64 -31.75 30.37
CA VAL A 90 23.61 -30.92 29.64
C VAL A 90 23.52 -31.25 28.15
N PHE A 91 22.83 -30.39 27.40
CA PHE A 91 22.72 -30.53 25.94
C PHE A 91 23.96 -29.96 25.24
N THR A 92 24.67 -30.80 24.48
CA THR A 92 25.83 -30.38 23.71
C THR A 92 25.41 -30.01 22.28
N ILE A 93 25.51 -28.72 21.95
CA ILE A 93 25.27 -28.22 20.59
C ILE A 93 26.63 -28.03 19.92
N THR A 94 26.84 -28.71 18.81
CA THR A 94 28.02 -28.50 17.97
C THR A 94 27.66 -27.59 16.80
N TYR A 95 28.61 -26.73 16.42
CA TYR A 95 28.45 -25.88 15.26
C TYR A 95 29.56 -26.17 14.26
N GLN A 96 29.20 -26.20 12.98
CA GLN A 96 30.14 -26.38 11.89
C GLN A 96 29.95 -25.25 10.88
N LYS A 97 31.06 -24.79 10.32
CA LYS A 97 31.03 -23.83 9.21
C LYS A 97 30.51 -24.55 7.97
N ALA A 98 29.54 -23.97 7.27
CA ALA A 98 29.08 -24.51 6.00
C ALA A 98 30.17 -24.27 4.94
N ASP A 99 30.96 -25.28 4.60
CA ASP A 99 32.00 -25.19 3.58
C ASP A 99 31.36 -25.20 2.17
N ASN A 100 31.72 -24.21 1.35
CA ASN A 100 31.31 -24.10 -0.06
C ASN A 100 32.47 -24.59 -0.94
N GLU A 101 32.36 -25.75 -1.58
CA GLU A 101 33.31 -26.20 -2.61
C GLU A 101 32.73 -26.01 -4.03
N VAL A 102 33.42 -25.25 -4.89
CA VAL A 102 33.56 -25.54 -6.33
C VAL A 102 34.95 -25.09 -6.80
N ASP A 103 35.63 -26.01 -7.51
CA ASP A 103 37.03 -26.02 -7.94
C ASP A 103 37.47 -25.01 -9.03
N ARG A 104 38.80 -24.81 -9.11
CA ARG A 104 39.55 -24.06 -10.14
C ARG A 104 40.34 -25.05 -11.03
N GLU A 105 40.19 -24.96 -12.35
CA GLU A 105 40.88 -25.78 -13.36
C GLU A 105 42.43 -25.64 -13.35
N SER A 106 43.14 -26.69 -13.82
CA SER A 106 44.38 -26.51 -14.57
C SER A 106 44.59 -27.56 -15.70
N THR A 107 44.79 -27.04 -16.91
CA THR A 107 45.68 -27.48 -18.01
C THR A 107 45.47 -28.83 -18.75
N ARG A 108 44.89 -28.79 -19.96
CA ARG A 108 45.53 -29.13 -21.27
C ARG A 108 44.50 -29.41 -22.38
N GLY A 109 44.70 -28.78 -23.55
CA GLY A 109 44.61 -29.50 -24.83
C GLY A 109 43.39 -29.28 -25.74
N SER A 110 43.53 -28.30 -26.64
CA SER A 110 43.25 -28.39 -28.08
C SER A 110 41.81 -28.42 -28.65
N SER A 111 41.63 -27.48 -29.59
CA SER A 111 40.97 -27.61 -30.90
C SER A 111 39.54 -27.06 -31.11
N LEU A 112 39.55 -25.94 -31.85
CA LEU A 112 38.83 -25.70 -33.12
C LEU A 112 37.31 -25.42 -33.11
N VAL A 113 37.00 -24.17 -33.55
CA VAL A 113 36.11 -23.82 -34.68
C VAL A 113 34.74 -23.14 -34.39
N LEU A 114 34.71 -21.84 -34.73
CA LEU A 114 33.71 -21.04 -35.50
C LEU A 114 32.23 -21.02 -35.04
N LYS A 115 31.69 -19.84 -34.65
CA LYS A 115 31.14 -18.75 -35.52
C LYS A 115 30.09 -17.83 -34.82
N SER A 116 30.21 -16.53 -35.12
CA SER A 116 29.18 -15.45 -35.24
C SER A 116 28.20 -15.19 -34.07
N SER A 117 28.35 -14.13 -33.27
CA SER A 117 27.99 -12.69 -33.51
C SER A 117 26.50 -12.35 -33.35
N LYS A 118 26.13 -11.71 -32.23
CA LYS A 118 25.60 -10.33 -32.19
C LYS A 118 25.35 -9.88 -30.74
N SER A 119 25.70 -8.62 -30.54
CA SER A 119 25.63 -7.78 -29.35
C SER A 119 24.20 -7.39 -28.98
N GLU A 120 23.86 -7.46 -27.69
CA GLU A 120 22.94 -6.51 -27.04
C GLU A 120 23.27 -6.48 -25.54
N LEU A 121 23.73 -5.32 -25.09
CA LEU A 121 24.03 -5.01 -23.70
C LEU A 121 23.07 -3.88 -23.29
N CYS A 122 22.60 -3.96 -22.04
CA CYS A 122 21.87 -2.95 -21.26
C CYS A 122 20.33 -3.00 -21.32
N ARG A 123 19.73 -3.69 -20.32
CA ARG A 123 18.61 -3.20 -19.50
C ARG A 123 18.36 -4.20 -18.37
N ALA A 124 18.91 -3.91 -17.19
CA ALA A 124 18.54 -4.57 -15.94
C ALA A 124 18.29 -3.48 -14.90
N THR A 125 17.07 -2.94 -14.93
CA THR A 125 16.46 -2.21 -13.83
C THR A 125 15.23 -3.00 -13.44
N SER A 126 15.21 -3.40 -12.17
CA SER A 126 14.14 -4.14 -11.49
C SER A 126 12.77 -3.49 -11.72
N GLN A 127 11.94 -4.17 -12.51
CA GLN A 127 10.54 -3.82 -12.70
C GLN A 127 9.75 -4.74 -11.76
N GLU A 128 9.29 -4.19 -10.63
CA GLU A 128 8.23 -4.83 -9.86
C GLU A 128 7.04 -4.97 -10.82
N GLN A 129 6.70 -6.21 -11.17
CA GLN A 129 5.56 -6.50 -12.03
C GLN A 129 4.30 -6.11 -11.28
N CYS A 130 3.80 -4.92 -11.58
CA CYS A 130 2.49 -4.48 -11.11
C CYS A 130 1.47 -5.35 -11.88
N THR A 131 0.75 -6.20 -11.14
CA THR A 131 -0.29 -7.08 -11.69
C THR A 131 -1.62 -6.33 -11.63
N SER A 132 -2.40 -6.42 -12.71
CA SER A 132 -3.73 -5.80 -12.75
C SER A 132 -4.58 -6.30 -11.58
N LEU A 133 -5.50 -5.48 -11.06
CA LEU A 133 -6.37 -5.87 -9.93
C LEU A 133 -7.12 -7.18 -10.21
N LEU A 134 -7.55 -7.38 -11.45
CA LEU A 134 -8.20 -8.62 -11.90
C LEU A 134 -7.22 -9.81 -11.91
N ASP A 135 -5.99 -9.64 -12.40
CA ASP A 135 -4.98 -10.70 -12.36
C ASP A 135 -4.60 -11.06 -10.92
N SER A 136 -4.49 -10.07 -10.03
CA SER A 136 -4.22 -10.29 -8.61
C SER A 136 -5.37 -11.02 -7.90
N ILE A 137 -6.61 -10.75 -8.28
CA ILE A 137 -7.80 -11.43 -7.74
C ILE A 137 -7.91 -12.85 -8.32
N LEU A 138 -7.71 -13.03 -9.62
CA LEU A 138 -7.89 -14.29 -10.34
C LEU A 138 -6.71 -15.25 -10.19
N GLN A 139 -5.51 -14.77 -9.83
CA GLN A 139 -4.37 -15.64 -9.50
C GLN A 139 -4.66 -16.54 -8.29
N GLY A 140 -5.65 -16.20 -7.45
CA GLY A 140 -6.17 -17.09 -6.39
C GLY A 140 -5.14 -17.45 -5.31
N GLU A 141 -3.97 -16.81 -5.30
CA GLU A 141 -2.95 -17.04 -4.31
C GLU A 141 -3.17 -16.13 -3.10
N LEU A 142 -3.33 -16.72 -1.93
CA LEU A 142 -3.40 -15.96 -0.70
C LEU A 142 -1.97 -15.52 -0.32
N PRO A 143 -1.74 -14.24 0.03
CA PRO A 143 -0.44 -13.74 0.47
C PRO A 143 -0.16 -14.15 1.92
N CYS A 144 -0.22 -15.45 2.20
CA CYS A 144 0.02 -16.04 3.51
C CYS A 144 0.70 -17.39 3.39
N ASP A 145 1.55 -17.71 4.37
CA ASP A 145 2.23 -19.01 4.49
C ASP A 145 1.31 -20.10 5.04
N ILE A 146 0.05 -20.13 4.58
CA ILE A 146 -0.88 -21.23 4.87
C ILE A 146 -0.61 -22.31 3.82
N GLU A 147 -0.49 -23.56 4.27
CA GLU A 147 -0.26 -24.69 3.39
C GLU A 147 -1.35 -24.76 2.30
N LYS A 148 -0.93 -24.58 1.03
CA LYS A 148 -1.79 -24.62 -0.16
C LYS A 148 -2.55 -25.95 -0.32
N SER A 149 -2.10 -27.02 0.34
CA SER A 149 -2.72 -28.34 0.37
C SER A 149 -3.99 -28.42 1.23
N THR A 150 -4.24 -27.44 2.10
CA THR A 150 -5.34 -27.50 3.07
C THR A 150 -6.66 -27.04 2.44
N GLN A 151 -7.76 -27.75 2.69
CA GLN A 151 -9.10 -27.36 2.23
C GLN A 151 -9.48 -25.92 2.66
N THR A 152 -9.02 -25.50 3.84
CA THR A 152 -9.17 -24.14 4.36
C THR A 152 -8.58 -23.08 3.42
N TYR A 153 -7.42 -23.34 2.82
CA TYR A 153 -6.79 -22.43 1.86
C TYR A 153 -7.71 -22.19 0.66
N ASN A 154 -8.26 -23.27 0.09
CA ASN A 154 -9.15 -23.19 -1.06
C ASN A 154 -10.43 -22.41 -0.76
N ILE A 155 -11.00 -22.60 0.44
CA ILE A 155 -12.20 -21.85 0.87
C ILE A 155 -11.87 -20.35 1.00
N LEU A 156 -10.75 -20.00 1.62
CA LEU A 156 -10.33 -18.61 1.79
C LEU A 156 -9.99 -17.93 0.45
N ALA A 157 -9.32 -18.65 -0.45
CA ALA A 157 -9.03 -18.18 -1.79
C ALA A 157 -10.32 -17.92 -2.58
N LEU A 158 -11.28 -18.86 -2.52
CA LEU A 158 -12.59 -18.68 -3.16
C LEU A 158 -13.34 -17.46 -2.59
N LEU A 159 -13.37 -17.30 -1.26
CA LEU A 159 -14.00 -16.15 -0.63
C LEU A 159 -13.36 -14.82 -1.06
N ARG A 160 -12.03 -14.78 -1.20
CA ARG A 160 -11.30 -13.61 -1.70
C ARG A 160 -11.67 -13.30 -3.16
N VAL A 161 -11.78 -14.32 -4.01
CA VAL A 161 -12.23 -14.13 -5.41
C VAL A 161 -13.66 -13.59 -5.44
N LEU A 162 -14.58 -14.18 -4.66
CA LEU A 162 -15.97 -13.73 -4.60
C LEU A 162 -16.11 -12.30 -4.09
N GLU A 163 -15.33 -11.92 -3.08
CA GLU A 163 -15.29 -10.57 -2.55
C GLU A 163 -14.74 -9.58 -3.60
N GLY A 164 -13.65 -9.92 -4.29
CA GLY A 164 -13.10 -9.11 -5.38
C GLY A 164 -14.08 -8.93 -6.54
N LEU A 165 -14.79 -10.00 -6.94
CA LEU A 165 -15.86 -9.91 -7.94
C LEU A 165 -17.03 -9.04 -7.48
N ASN A 166 -17.40 -9.11 -6.20
CA ASN A 166 -18.44 -8.25 -5.63
C ASN A 166 -18.02 -6.76 -5.67
N GLN A 167 -16.76 -6.46 -5.35
CA GLN A 167 -16.21 -5.10 -5.46
C GLN A 167 -16.21 -4.59 -6.91
N LEU A 168 -15.83 -5.45 -7.86
CA LEU A 168 -15.74 -5.12 -9.29
C LEU A 168 -17.08 -5.22 -10.04
N SER A 169 -18.13 -5.72 -9.39
CA SER A 169 -19.46 -5.91 -10.00
C SER A 169 -20.01 -4.67 -10.74
N PRO A 170 -19.89 -3.43 -10.23
CA PRO A 170 -20.30 -2.24 -10.99
C PRO A 170 -19.53 -2.06 -12.30
N ARG A 171 -18.23 -2.35 -12.30
CA ARG A 171 -17.38 -2.25 -13.49
C ARG A 171 -17.71 -3.34 -14.52
N LEU A 172 -17.93 -4.57 -14.06
CA LEU A 172 -18.31 -5.68 -14.94
C LEU A 172 -19.66 -5.46 -15.62
N ARG A 173 -20.63 -4.88 -14.91
CA ARG A 173 -21.93 -4.51 -15.50
C ARG A 173 -21.81 -3.37 -16.50
N LEU A 174 -21.00 -2.38 -16.17
CA LEU A 174 -20.68 -1.28 -17.09
C LEU A 174 -20.04 -1.83 -18.37
N GLN A 175 -19.08 -2.75 -18.25
CA GLN A 175 -18.46 -3.39 -19.41
C GLN A 175 -19.50 -4.12 -20.26
N ALA A 176 -20.42 -4.88 -19.67
CA ALA A 176 -21.47 -5.55 -20.43
C ALA A 176 -22.36 -4.57 -21.22
N THR A 177 -22.69 -3.41 -20.65
CA THR A 177 -23.43 -2.36 -21.38
C THR A 177 -22.60 -1.72 -22.49
N CYS A 178 -21.29 -1.54 -22.28
CA CYS A 178 -20.37 -1.09 -23.31
C CYS A 178 -20.29 -2.11 -24.45
N ASP A 179 -20.19 -3.40 -24.13
CA ASP A 179 -20.12 -4.49 -25.11
C ASP A 179 -21.39 -4.53 -25.98
N ASP A 180 -22.57 -4.34 -25.39
CA ASP A 180 -23.82 -4.26 -26.16
C ASP A 180 -23.86 -3.05 -27.11
N PHE A 181 -23.30 -1.91 -26.70
CA PHE A 181 -23.12 -0.74 -27.58
C PHE A 181 -22.07 -1.01 -28.67
N ILE A 182 -20.95 -1.63 -28.30
CA ILE A 182 -19.85 -2.01 -29.21
C ILE A 182 -20.34 -3.00 -30.26
N GLU A 183 -21.27 -3.89 -29.94
CA GLU A 183 -21.90 -4.79 -30.90
C GLU A 183 -23.01 -4.09 -31.72
N GLY A 184 -23.48 -2.92 -31.30
CA GLY A 184 -24.51 -2.13 -31.96
C GLY A 184 -25.93 -2.59 -31.64
N LYS A 185 -26.12 -3.34 -30.55
CA LYS A 185 -27.44 -3.73 -30.03
C LYS A 185 -28.17 -2.55 -29.40
N VAL A 186 -27.43 -1.57 -28.88
CA VAL A 186 -27.96 -0.38 -28.22
C VAL A 186 -27.38 0.87 -28.89
N ALA A 187 -28.23 1.87 -29.14
CA ALA A 187 -27.85 3.10 -29.83
C ALA A 187 -27.37 4.23 -28.90
N THR A 188 -27.72 4.18 -27.60
CA THR A 188 -27.35 5.22 -26.63
C THR A 188 -26.69 4.64 -25.37
N LEU A 189 -25.76 5.41 -24.80
CA LEU A 189 -25.01 5.06 -23.59
C LEU A 189 -25.77 5.38 -22.28
N ASP A 190 -27.09 5.58 -22.34
CA ASP A 190 -27.88 6.06 -21.19
C ASP A 190 -27.98 5.04 -20.04
N GLY A 191 -27.67 3.76 -20.30
CA GLY A 191 -27.71 2.66 -19.33
C GLY A 191 -26.47 2.50 -18.44
N LEU A 192 -25.40 3.30 -18.65
CA LEU A 192 -24.09 3.09 -18.01
C LEU A 192 -24.11 3.17 -16.47
N TYR A 193 -25.08 3.85 -15.86
CA TYR A 193 -25.06 4.14 -14.42
C TYR A 193 -25.99 3.26 -13.58
N GLY A 194 -26.50 2.16 -14.14
CA GLY A 194 -27.34 1.20 -13.42
C GLY A 194 -26.62 0.59 -12.21
N THR A 195 -27.01 1.00 -11.00
CA THR A 195 -26.46 0.46 -9.76
C THR A 195 -27.13 -0.88 -9.46
N GLY A 196 -26.60 -1.97 -10.03
CA GLY A 196 -27.07 -3.31 -9.68
C GLY A 196 -26.75 -3.68 -8.22
N ALA A 197 -27.48 -4.63 -7.65
CA ALA A 197 -27.28 -5.09 -6.29
C ALA A 197 -25.83 -5.56 -6.05
N LYS A 198 -25.28 -5.21 -4.89
CA LYS A 198 -24.02 -5.74 -4.35
C LYS A 198 -24.35 -6.63 -3.16
N VAL A 199 -23.54 -7.65 -2.93
CA VAL A 199 -23.59 -8.41 -1.68
C VAL A 199 -23.09 -7.49 -0.55
N PRO A 200 -23.85 -7.32 0.55
CA PRO A 200 -23.42 -6.52 1.69
C PRO A 200 -22.11 -7.03 2.29
N SER A 201 -21.23 -6.12 2.73
CA SER A 201 -19.94 -6.50 3.33
C SER A 201 -20.08 -7.35 4.59
N GLU A 202 -21.21 -7.22 5.29
CA GLU A 202 -21.51 -7.94 6.52
C GLU A 202 -21.64 -9.45 6.30
N GLU A 203 -22.05 -9.87 5.09
CA GLU A 203 -22.22 -11.29 4.76
C GLU A 203 -20.88 -12.04 4.69
N PHE A 204 -19.78 -11.32 4.42
CA PHE A 204 -18.44 -11.88 4.37
C PHE A 204 -17.78 -11.97 5.76
N ILE A 205 -18.37 -11.37 6.80
CA ILE A 205 -17.77 -11.28 8.14
C ILE A 205 -17.87 -12.63 8.87
N SER A 206 -16.73 -13.08 9.41
CA SER A 206 -16.68 -14.30 10.21
C SER A 206 -17.05 -14.03 11.67
N SER A 207 -18.22 -14.52 12.09
CA SER A 207 -18.68 -14.44 13.49
C SER A 207 -17.83 -15.23 14.49
N LYS A 208 -17.03 -16.20 14.02
CA LYS A 208 -16.18 -17.06 14.87
C LYS A 208 -14.73 -16.59 14.95
N LEU A 209 -14.17 -16.08 13.85
CA LEU A 209 -12.78 -15.60 13.82
C LEU A 209 -12.64 -14.21 14.45
N THR A 210 -13.64 -13.34 14.26
CA THR A 210 -13.65 -11.98 14.82
C THR A 210 -13.43 -11.96 16.34
N PRO A 211 -14.22 -12.68 17.18
CA PRO A 211 -14.01 -12.67 18.63
C PRO A 211 -12.69 -13.34 19.05
N LYS A 212 -12.17 -14.31 18.27
CA LYS A 212 -10.86 -14.93 18.53
C LYS A 212 -9.73 -13.92 18.33
N LEU A 213 -9.75 -13.19 17.21
CA LEU A 213 -8.77 -12.15 16.92
C LEU A 213 -8.81 -11.05 17.99
N ALA A 214 -10.01 -10.56 18.32
CA ALA A 214 -10.20 -9.54 19.35
C ALA A 214 -9.62 -9.97 20.71
N ARG A 215 -9.88 -11.22 21.14
CA ARG A 215 -9.34 -11.75 22.41
C ARG A 215 -7.81 -11.86 22.38
N GLN A 216 -7.21 -12.25 21.26
CA GLN A 216 -5.74 -12.38 21.16
C GLN A 216 -5.04 -11.02 21.16
N ILE A 217 -5.63 -10.01 20.55
CA ILE A 217 -5.08 -8.64 20.57
C ILE A 217 -5.21 -7.99 21.96
N GLN A 218 -6.12 -8.47 22.81
CA GLN A 218 -6.26 -7.99 24.19
C GLN A 218 -5.26 -8.64 25.16
N ASP A 219 -4.54 -9.69 24.75
CA ASP A 219 -3.53 -10.33 25.59
C ASP A 219 -2.26 -9.45 25.65
N VAL A 220 -2.15 -8.73 26.77
CA VAL A 220 -1.01 -7.84 27.08
C VAL A 220 0.31 -8.58 26.93
N LEU A 221 0.40 -9.82 27.41
CA LEU A 221 1.66 -10.57 27.45
C LEU A 221 2.07 -10.98 26.04
N ALA A 222 1.13 -11.49 25.24
CA ALA A 222 1.37 -11.85 23.84
C ALA A 222 1.78 -10.64 22.99
N LEU A 223 1.22 -9.45 23.27
CA LEU A 223 1.64 -8.20 22.64
C LEU A 223 3.05 -7.78 23.09
N CYS A 224 3.35 -7.86 24.39
CA CYS A 224 4.66 -7.50 24.94
C CYS A 224 5.79 -8.37 24.42
N SER A 225 5.55 -9.67 24.31
CA SER A 225 6.51 -10.64 23.78
C SER A 225 6.60 -10.61 22.26
N GLY A 226 5.68 -9.93 21.56
CA GLY A 226 5.53 -10.04 20.12
C GLY A 226 5.11 -11.45 19.66
N SER A 227 4.62 -12.29 20.57
CA SER A 227 4.27 -13.69 20.31
C SER A 227 2.80 -13.87 19.90
N LEU A 228 2.21 -12.86 19.25
CA LEU A 228 0.91 -13.02 18.63
C LEU A 228 0.99 -14.17 17.61
N PRO A 229 0.01 -15.11 17.59
CA PRO A 229 0.00 -16.19 16.62
C PRO A 229 0.08 -15.65 15.19
N SER A 230 0.90 -16.30 14.34
CA SER A 230 1.14 -15.87 12.95
C SER A 230 -0.14 -15.69 12.13
N TRP A 231 -1.17 -16.50 12.40
CA TRP A 231 -2.47 -16.39 11.73
C TRP A 231 -3.13 -15.02 11.92
N CYS A 232 -2.87 -14.30 13.01
CA CYS A 232 -3.41 -12.94 13.22
C CYS A 232 -2.93 -11.99 12.12
N TYR A 233 -1.63 -11.99 11.85
CA TYR A 233 -1.03 -11.15 10.82
C TYR A 233 -1.38 -11.63 9.42
N GLN A 234 -1.28 -12.94 9.19
CA GLN A 234 -1.55 -13.53 7.88
C GLN A 234 -3.01 -13.37 7.46
N MET A 235 -3.98 -13.62 8.35
CA MET A 235 -5.40 -13.56 8.00
C MET A 235 -5.89 -12.13 7.83
N THR A 236 -5.45 -11.19 8.67
CA THR A 236 -5.84 -9.78 8.54
C THR A 236 -5.28 -9.14 7.27
N LYS A 237 -4.13 -9.62 6.77
CA LYS A 237 -3.54 -9.18 5.50
C LYS A 237 -4.13 -9.90 4.28
N ALA A 238 -4.33 -11.22 4.35
CA ALA A 238 -4.78 -12.01 3.21
C ALA A 238 -6.29 -11.91 2.96
N CYS A 239 -7.09 -11.86 4.03
CA CYS A 239 -8.54 -11.84 4.01
C CYS A 239 -9.12 -10.78 4.98
N PRO A 240 -8.84 -9.48 4.78
CA PRO A 240 -9.33 -8.41 5.65
C PRO A 240 -10.86 -8.34 5.73
N PHE A 241 -11.56 -8.70 4.65
CA PHE A 241 -13.02 -8.71 4.55
C PHE A 241 -13.71 -9.64 5.56
N LEU A 242 -13.00 -10.62 6.13
CA LEU A 242 -13.55 -11.51 7.16
C LEU A 242 -13.75 -10.81 8.51
N PHE A 243 -13.12 -9.64 8.70
CA PHE A 243 -13.11 -8.93 9.96
C PHE A 243 -13.79 -7.56 9.83
N PRO A 244 -14.64 -7.17 10.79
CA PRO A 244 -15.21 -5.84 10.82
C PRO A 244 -14.12 -4.76 10.88
N PHE A 245 -14.43 -3.58 10.35
CA PHE A 245 -13.56 -2.41 10.41
C PHE A 245 -13.02 -2.15 11.82
N GLU A 246 -13.88 -2.22 12.84
CA GLU A 246 -13.49 -1.95 14.22
C GLU A 246 -12.41 -2.91 14.73
N THR A 247 -12.53 -4.20 14.42
CA THR A 247 -11.54 -5.22 14.83
C THR A 247 -10.22 -5.02 14.11
N ARG A 248 -10.24 -4.70 12.81
CA ARG A 248 -9.02 -4.39 12.04
C ARG A 248 -8.36 -3.11 12.54
N ARG A 249 -9.16 -2.10 12.89
CA ARG A 249 -8.69 -0.86 13.52
C ARG A 249 -7.99 -1.14 14.85
N GLN A 250 -8.58 -1.97 15.71
CA GLN A 250 -7.94 -2.38 16.96
C GLN A 250 -6.63 -3.14 16.72
N HIS A 251 -6.63 -4.11 15.80
CA HIS A 251 -5.43 -4.85 15.40
C HIS A 251 -4.31 -3.92 14.93
N PHE A 252 -4.63 -2.97 14.05
CA PHE A 252 -3.70 -1.96 13.53
C PHE A 252 -3.03 -1.16 14.66
N TYR A 253 -3.82 -0.61 15.57
CA TYR A 253 -3.31 0.24 16.63
C TYR A 253 -2.48 -0.52 17.68
N SER A 254 -2.71 -1.83 17.82
CA SER A 254 -1.95 -2.69 18.72
C SER A 254 -0.66 -3.22 18.12
N THR A 255 -0.54 -3.32 16.78
CA THR A 255 0.62 -3.92 16.11
C THR A 255 1.52 -2.91 15.38
N ALA A 256 0.97 -1.88 14.76
CA ALA A 256 1.71 -1.00 13.85
C ALA A 256 2.65 0.02 14.55
N PHE A 257 2.31 0.46 15.76
CA PHE A 257 2.99 1.60 16.41
C PHE A 257 3.99 1.21 17.51
N GLY A 258 4.19 -0.09 17.72
CA GLY A 258 5.06 -0.66 18.73
C GLY A 258 4.46 -0.69 20.14
N LEU A 259 5.20 -1.36 21.03
CA LEU A 259 4.68 -1.84 22.31
C LEU A 259 4.14 -0.75 23.25
N SER A 260 4.85 0.36 23.43
CA SER A 260 4.43 1.42 24.36
C SER A 260 3.06 2.02 24.01
N ARG A 261 2.76 2.14 22.72
CA ARG A 261 1.47 2.65 22.22
C ARG A 261 0.37 1.60 22.30
N ALA A 262 0.69 0.35 22.00
CA ALA A 262 -0.22 -0.77 22.17
C ALA A 262 -0.69 -0.91 23.63
N LEU A 263 0.23 -0.80 24.58
CA LEU A 263 -0.08 -0.88 26.01
C LEU A 263 -0.97 0.29 26.49
N ASN A 264 -0.65 1.52 26.09
CA ASN A 264 -1.46 2.68 26.45
C ASN A 264 -2.89 2.60 25.87
N ARG A 265 -3.04 2.04 24.66
CA ARG A 265 -4.34 1.78 24.03
C ARG A 265 -5.15 0.74 24.80
N LEU A 266 -4.52 -0.36 25.17
CA LEU A 266 -5.17 -1.44 25.91
C LEU A 266 -5.63 -0.98 27.30
N GLN A 267 -4.82 -0.16 27.97
CA GLN A 267 -5.18 0.47 29.24
C GLN A 267 -6.38 1.42 29.11
N GLN A 268 -6.48 2.21 28.03
CA GLN A 268 -7.62 3.10 27.79
C GLN A 268 -8.92 2.32 27.55
N GLN A 269 -8.86 1.21 26.81
CA GLN A 269 -10.04 0.38 26.54
C GLN A 269 -10.55 -0.37 27.78
N GLN A 270 -9.68 -0.73 28.71
CA GLN A 270 -10.09 -1.33 29.99
C GLN A 270 -10.73 -0.31 30.94
N GLY A 271 -10.32 0.96 30.85
CA GLY A 271 -10.88 2.05 31.67
C GLY A 271 -12.35 2.38 31.37
N ASP A 272 -12.81 2.18 30.13
CA ASP A 272 -14.21 2.43 29.76
C ASP A 272 -15.17 1.29 30.17
N ASN A 273 -14.65 0.08 30.45
CA ASN A 273 -15.47 -1.10 30.78
C ASN A 273 -15.54 -1.43 32.28
N ASN A 274 -14.65 -0.90 33.12
CA ASN A 274 -14.60 -1.23 34.56
C ASN A 274 -14.58 0.03 35.44
N SER A 275 -15.76 0.50 35.82
CA SER A 275 -15.95 1.44 36.92
C SER A 275 -15.98 0.75 38.29
N SER A 276 -15.18 -0.28 38.52
CA SER A 276 -15.06 -0.89 39.86
C SER A 276 -13.63 -1.39 40.16
N ALA A 277 -13.02 -0.68 41.11
CA ALA A 277 -12.08 -1.17 42.12
C ALA A 277 -11.29 -2.45 41.81
N THR A 278 -10.13 -2.33 41.17
CA THR A 278 -8.94 -3.12 41.58
C THR A 278 -7.67 -2.32 41.30
N GLU A 279 -7.11 -1.74 42.36
CA GLU A 279 -6.15 -0.62 42.32
C GLU A 279 -4.68 -1.04 42.16
N ARG A 280 -4.37 -2.18 41.52
CA ARG A 280 -2.98 -2.66 41.38
C ARG A 280 -2.66 -3.37 40.07
N GLU A 281 -3.13 -2.85 38.94
CA GLU A 281 -2.55 -3.24 37.65
C GLU A 281 -1.41 -2.28 37.26
N VAL A 282 -0.30 -2.88 36.87
CA VAL A 282 0.98 -2.24 36.56
C VAL A 282 0.75 -1.09 35.59
N ARG A 283 0.92 0.16 36.05
CA ARG A 283 0.92 1.35 35.19
C ARG A 283 2.18 1.33 34.34
N ILE A 284 2.20 0.52 33.28
CA ILE A 284 3.32 0.46 32.34
C ILE A 284 3.32 1.75 31.52
N GLY A 285 4.16 2.70 31.93
CA GLY A 285 4.71 3.79 31.11
C GLY A 285 3.70 4.75 30.47
N ARG A 286 3.47 5.90 31.10
CA ARG A 286 2.81 7.04 30.45
C ARG A 286 3.54 7.37 29.13
N LEU A 287 2.80 7.50 28.03
CA LEU A 287 3.42 7.83 26.74
C LEU A 287 4.18 9.16 26.87
N GLN A 288 5.44 9.16 26.46
CA GLN A 288 6.26 10.37 26.46
C GLN A 288 5.61 11.40 25.52
N ARG A 289 5.49 12.63 26.02
CA ARG A 289 4.97 13.78 25.29
C ARG A 289 6.14 14.68 24.93
N GLN A 290 6.28 14.97 23.65
CA GLN A 290 7.30 15.85 23.12
C GLN A 290 6.68 17.21 22.85
N LYS A 291 7.09 18.21 23.62
CA LYS A 291 6.64 19.59 23.43
C LYS A 291 7.40 20.23 22.28
N VAL A 292 6.66 20.91 21.40
CA VAL A 292 7.22 21.54 20.21
C VAL A 292 6.60 22.92 20.02
N ARG A 293 7.44 23.90 19.67
CA ARG A 293 7.02 25.28 19.45
C ARG A 293 6.80 25.58 17.97
N VAL A 294 5.64 26.13 17.64
CA VAL A 294 5.20 26.41 16.27
C VAL A 294 4.78 27.87 16.14
N SER A 295 5.07 28.49 14.99
CA SER A 295 4.63 29.86 14.68
C SER A 295 3.36 29.83 13.83
N ARG A 296 2.31 30.56 14.25
CA ARG A 296 1.05 30.71 13.50
C ARG A 296 1.24 31.36 12.12
N ASN A 297 2.23 32.22 11.98
CA ASN A 297 2.47 32.96 10.73
C ASN A 297 3.19 32.10 9.68
N ARG A 298 3.79 30.96 10.08
CA ARG A 298 4.59 30.09 9.21
C ARG A 298 4.35 28.63 9.57
N ILE A 299 3.08 28.21 9.50
CA ILE A 299 2.65 26.87 9.92
C ILE A 299 3.29 25.79 9.05
N LEU A 300 3.30 25.96 7.72
CA LEU A 300 3.94 25.01 6.80
C LEU A 300 5.44 24.83 7.09
N ASP A 301 6.21 25.92 7.17
CA ASP A 301 7.66 25.84 7.42
C ASP A 301 7.97 25.26 8.80
N SER A 302 7.15 25.61 9.80
CA SER A 302 7.27 25.06 11.14
C SER A 302 6.98 23.56 11.11
N ALA A 303 5.87 23.14 10.49
CA ALA A 303 5.48 21.75 10.36
C ALA A 303 6.54 20.92 9.64
N ALA A 304 7.16 21.44 8.58
CA ALA A 304 8.24 20.79 7.85
C ALA A 304 9.40 20.42 8.80
N LYS A 305 9.88 21.40 9.58
CA LYS A 305 10.98 21.21 10.55
C LYS A 305 10.59 20.28 11.68
N VAL A 306 9.38 20.44 12.23
CA VAL A 306 8.88 19.59 13.32
C VAL A 306 8.80 18.14 12.88
N MET A 307 8.23 17.88 11.70
CA MET A 307 8.13 16.52 11.18
C MET A 307 9.50 15.95 10.82
N GLU A 308 10.41 16.74 10.27
CA GLU A 308 11.79 16.28 10.00
C GLU A 308 12.55 15.85 11.25
N MET A 309 12.38 16.57 12.37
CA MET A 309 13.07 16.26 13.62
C MET A 309 12.41 15.14 14.43
N PHE A 310 11.07 15.05 14.40
CA PHE A 310 10.30 14.25 15.34
C PHE A 310 9.44 13.13 14.70
N SER A 311 9.39 12.98 13.37
CA SER A 311 8.59 11.93 12.69
C SER A 311 8.96 10.53 13.15
N ASN A 312 10.26 10.26 13.32
CA ASN A 312 10.78 8.93 13.65
C ASN A 312 10.63 8.61 15.15
N GLN A 313 10.19 9.59 15.96
CA GLN A 313 10.05 9.42 17.39
C GLN A 313 8.66 8.92 17.77
N LYS A 314 8.62 7.93 18.67
CA LYS A 314 7.36 7.35 19.17
C LYS A 314 6.65 8.21 20.21
N ALA A 315 7.18 9.39 20.56
CA ALA A 315 6.54 10.31 21.51
C ALA A 315 5.30 10.98 20.89
N VAL A 316 4.28 11.33 21.70
CA VAL A 316 3.13 12.12 21.23
C VAL A 316 3.55 13.57 21.11
N LEU A 317 3.25 14.22 19.99
CA LEU A 317 3.54 15.65 19.84
C LEU A 317 2.53 16.50 20.63
N GLU A 318 3.04 17.47 21.38
CA GLU A 318 2.26 18.53 22.02
C GLU A 318 2.72 19.88 21.48
N VAL A 319 1.81 20.61 20.83
CA VAL A 319 2.12 21.89 20.20
C VAL A 319 1.93 23.03 21.20
N GLU A 320 2.88 23.97 21.18
CA GLU A 320 2.87 25.27 21.86
C GLU A 320 3.04 26.35 20.80
N TYR A 321 2.16 27.35 20.77
CA TYR A 321 2.31 28.49 19.86
C TYR A 321 3.21 29.56 20.45
N PHE A 322 4.10 30.14 19.63
CA PHE A 322 4.96 31.24 20.07
C PHE A 322 4.11 32.43 20.55
N GLY A 323 4.33 32.85 21.80
CA GLY A 323 3.67 34.02 22.38
C GLY A 323 2.30 33.72 23.02
N GLU A 324 1.86 32.46 23.07
CA GLU A 324 0.57 32.07 23.64
C GLU A 324 0.72 31.23 24.92
N VAL A 325 -0.17 31.49 25.88
CA VAL A 325 -0.21 30.77 27.16
C VAL A 325 -1.17 29.59 26.99
N GLY A 326 -0.69 28.53 26.35
CA GLY A 326 -1.50 27.33 26.13
C GLY A 326 -0.70 26.19 25.50
N THR A 327 -0.64 25.05 26.20
CA THR A 327 -0.08 23.81 25.66
C THR A 327 -1.05 22.67 25.91
N GLY A 328 -1.15 21.73 24.97
CA GLY A 328 -1.93 20.51 25.16
C GLY A 328 -2.75 20.13 23.95
N LEU A 329 -3.91 19.52 24.20
CA LEU A 329 -4.75 18.90 23.18
C LEU A 329 -5.30 19.91 22.16
N GLY A 330 -5.90 21.00 22.65
CA GLY A 330 -6.53 22.03 21.82
C GLY A 330 -5.58 22.66 20.81
N PRO A 331 -4.45 23.26 21.25
CA PRO A 331 -3.46 23.84 20.33
C PRO A 331 -2.90 22.84 19.31
N THR A 332 -2.76 21.57 19.73
CA THR A 332 -2.29 20.50 18.83
C THR A 332 -3.33 20.15 17.76
N LEU A 333 -4.62 20.07 18.12
CA LEU A 333 -5.69 19.83 17.14
C LEU A 333 -5.79 21.01 16.16
N GLU A 334 -5.75 22.24 16.67
CA GLU A 334 -5.72 23.45 15.86
C GLU A 334 -4.54 23.45 14.88
N PHE A 335 -3.36 22.99 15.31
CA PHE A 335 -2.19 22.88 14.44
C PHE A 335 -2.45 21.97 13.23
N TYR A 336 -3.03 20.78 13.45
CA TYR A 336 -3.38 19.88 12.35
C TYR A 336 -4.45 20.49 11.43
N THR A 337 -5.47 21.17 11.98
CA THR A 337 -6.50 21.85 11.18
C THR A 337 -5.92 22.97 10.31
N LEU A 338 -5.12 23.87 10.89
CA LEU A 338 -4.51 24.98 10.15
C LEU A 338 -3.52 24.47 9.09
N LEU A 339 -2.76 23.42 9.41
CA LEU A 339 -1.85 22.79 8.48
C LEU A 339 -2.58 22.12 7.31
N SER A 340 -3.68 21.42 7.59
CA SER A 340 -4.57 20.85 6.57
C SER A 340 -5.13 21.92 5.63
N HIS A 341 -5.55 23.06 6.16
CA HIS A 341 -6.04 24.19 5.38
C HIS A 341 -4.92 24.80 4.53
N ASP A 342 -3.72 24.99 5.10
CA ASP A 342 -2.57 25.53 4.38
C ASP A 342 -2.11 24.63 3.23
N LEU A 343 -2.18 23.30 3.40
CA LEU A 343 -1.87 22.31 2.37
C LEU A 343 -2.90 22.30 1.23
N GLN A 344 -4.09 22.85 1.41
CA GLN A 344 -5.15 22.94 0.41
C GLN A 344 -5.14 24.24 -0.40
N ARG A 345 -4.18 25.13 -0.14
CA ARG A 345 -4.08 26.42 -0.84
C ARG A 345 -3.72 26.23 -2.32
N VAL A 346 -4.45 26.92 -3.21
CA VAL A 346 -4.25 26.88 -4.67
C VAL A 346 -2.80 27.22 -5.06
N GLY A 347 -2.20 28.21 -4.40
CA GLY A 347 -0.85 28.69 -4.72
C GLY A 347 0.29 27.69 -4.48
N LEU A 348 0.04 26.56 -3.82
CA LEU A 348 1.05 25.52 -3.63
C LEU A 348 1.20 24.58 -4.84
N GLY A 349 0.18 24.51 -5.71
CA GLY A 349 0.20 23.64 -6.90
C GLY A 349 0.25 22.14 -6.60
N LEU A 350 -0.22 21.70 -5.42
CA LEU A 350 -0.21 20.29 -5.02
C LEU A 350 -1.33 19.48 -5.67
N TRP A 351 -2.53 20.07 -5.75
CA TRP A 351 -3.76 19.37 -6.13
C TRP A 351 -4.31 19.89 -7.45
N ARG A 352 -5.11 19.06 -8.13
CA ARG A 352 -5.89 19.47 -9.30
C ARG A 352 -6.89 20.57 -8.90
N SER A 353 -7.18 21.49 -9.81
CA SER A 353 -8.20 22.51 -9.62
C SER A 353 -8.96 22.70 -10.93
N ASP A 354 -10.28 22.65 -10.86
CA ASP A 354 -11.18 22.89 -12.01
C ASP A 354 -11.11 24.34 -12.54
N SER A 355 -10.38 25.22 -11.85
CA SER A 355 -10.32 26.66 -12.13
C SER A 355 -8.99 27.16 -12.71
N ASP A 356 -8.14 26.30 -13.29
CA ASP A 356 -6.99 26.78 -14.08
C ASP A 356 -7.43 27.38 -15.45
N SER A 357 -8.74 27.51 -15.70
CA SER A 357 -9.24 28.51 -16.64
C SER A 357 -8.92 29.91 -16.09
N LEU A 358 -7.90 30.52 -16.68
CA LEU A 358 -7.58 31.95 -16.59
C LEU A 358 -8.85 32.78 -16.79
N GLU A 359 -9.55 33.08 -15.69
CA GLU A 359 -10.45 34.19 -15.41
C GLU A 359 -11.26 33.76 -14.19
N ALA A 360 -10.78 34.15 -13.00
CA ALA A 360 -11.58 34.12 -11.79
C ALA A 360 -12.84 34.97 -12.03
N LYS A 361 -13.90 34.34 -12.56
CA LYS A 361 -15.22 34.94 -12.70
C LYS A 361 -15.62 35.41 -11.31
N LYS A 362 -15.67 36.73 -11.16
CA LYS A 362 -16.28 37.43 -10.02
C LYS A 362 -17.75 37.04 -9.98
N VAL A 363 -18.09 35.96 -9.28
CA VAL A 363 -19.48 35.60 -8.97
C VAL A 363 -19.61 35.48 -7.46
N ASP A 364 -20.35 36.45 -6.95
CA ASP A 364 -21.09 36.58 -5.71
C ASP A 364 -20.42 36.51 -4.32
N SER A 365 -20.94 37.40 -3.49
CA SER A 365 -20.26 38.08 -2.39
C SER A 365 -20.79 37.62 -1.05
N HIS A 366 -20.76 36.30 -0.75
CA HIS A 366 -21.23 35.80 0.55
C HIS A 366 -20.38 34.69 1.20
N SER A 367 -19.22 34.33 0.65
CA SER A 367 -18.26 33.44 1.32
C SER A 367 -17.10 34.22 1.96
N PRO A 368 -16.65 33.83 3.18
CA PRO A 368 -15.52 34.48 3.84
C PRO A 368 -14.27 34.42 2.96
N ALA A 369 -13.48 35.50 2.96
CA ALA A 369 -12.35 35.71 2.05
C ALA A 369 -11.30 34.59 2.07
N ASP A 370 -11.20 33.82 3.15
CA ASP A 370 -10.27 32.69 3.30
C ASP A 370 -10.66 31.46 2.48
N SER A 371 -11.96 31.21 2.26
CA SER A 371 -12.44 30.07 1.48
C SER A 371 -12.19 30.19 -0.02
N ARG A 372 -11.84 31.39 -0.51
CA ARG A 372 -11.54 31.64 -1.93
C ARG A 372 -10.15 31.17 -2.36
N ASN A 373 -9.26 30.94 -1.40
CA ASN A 373 -7.88 30.50 -1.65
C ASN A 373 -7.71 28.98 -1.52
N LEU A 374 -8.77 28.26 -1.14
CA LEU A 374 -8.79 26.80 -1.01
C LEU A 374 -9.25 26.15 -2.30
N ILE A 375 -8.68 24.99 -2.59
CA ILE A 375 -9.09 24.17 -3.73
C ILE A 375 -10.45 23.54 -3.42
N GLN A 376 -11.41 23.79 -4.32
CA GLN A 376 -12.69 23.09 -4.30
C GLN A 376 -12.54 21.76 -5.02
N ALA A 377 -12.64 20.66 -4.26
CA ALA A 377 -12.54 19.30 -4.79
C ALA A 377 -13.70 18.46 -4.23
N PRO A 378 -14.89 18.50 -4.85
CA PRO A 378 -16.09 17.82 -4.32
C PRO A 378 -15.92 16.30 -4.24
N LEU A 379 -15.05 15.73 -5.07
CA LEU A 379 -14.73 14.30 -5.11
C LEU A 379 -13.42 13.96 -4.35
N GLY A 380 -12.88 14.93 -3.63
CA GLY A 380 -11.60 14.82 -2.93
C GLY A 380 -10.40 15.24 -3.78
N LEU A 381 -9.36 15.67 -3.08
CA LEU A 381 -8.09 16.15 -3.61
C LEU A 381 -7.33 14.99 -4.25
N PHE A 382 -6.85 15.26 -5.46
CA PHE A 382 -5.96 14.37 -6.20
C PHE A 382 -4.74 15.17 -6.70
N PRO A 383 -3.53 14.57 -6.76
CA PRO A 383 -2.33 15.29 -7.15
C PRO A 383 -2.43 15.94 -8.54
N ARG A 384 -1.91 17.16 -8.65
CA ARG A 384 -1.71 17.82 -9.94
C ARG A 384 -0.68 17.02 -10.75
N PRO A 385 -0.94 16.70 -12.04
CA PRO A 385 0.04 16.07 -12.92
C PRO A 385 1.15 17.06 -13.32
N TRP A 386 2.39 16.58 -13.41
CA TRP A 386 3.56 17.37 -13.82
C TRP A 386 4.36 16.64 -14.90
N PRO A 387 4.82 17.33 -15.95
CA PRO A 387 5.60 16.71 -17.03
C PRO A 387 6.86 16.02 -16.49
N PRO A 388 7.22 14.82 -16.97
CA PRO A 388 8.40 14.08 -16.49
C PRO A 388 9.70 14.86 -16.72
N SER A 389 9.74 15.70 -17.77
CA SER A 389 10.85 16.59 -18.12
C SER A 389 11.04 17.78 -17.15
N THR A 390 10.08 18.03 -16.24
CA THR A 390 10.17 19.14 -15.28
C THR A 390 11.37 18.97 -14.36
N ALA A 391 12.24 19.97 -14.32
CA ALA A 391 13.47 19.96 -13.51
C ALA A 391 13.18 19.80 -12.01
N SER A 392 13.75 18.74 -11.41
CA SER A 392 13.75 18.51 -9.97
C SER A 392 14.90 19.22 -9.24
N SER A 393 15.50 20.27 -9.83
CA SER A 393 16.62 20.99 -9.20
C SER A 393 16.18 21.72 -7.93
N GLU A 394 17.08 21.79 -6.95
CA GLU A 394 16.86 22.50 -5.68
C GLU A 394 16.47 23.96 -5.98
N GLY A 395 15.24 24.32 -5.62
CA GLY A 395 14.67 25.67 -5.84
C GLY A 395 13.58 25.76 -6.91
N SER A 396 13.37 24.72 -7.73
CA SER A 396 12.26 24.71 -8.70
C SER A 396 10.90 24.69 -7.99
N LYS A 397 9.84 25.16 -8.66
CA LYS A 397 8.46 25.08 -8.14
C LYS A 397 8.09 23.62 -7.83
N PHE A 398 8.47 22.71 -8.74
CA PHE A 398 8.18 21.28 -8.61
C PHE A 398 8.96 20.62 -7.45
N PHE A 399 10.22 21.00 -7.22
CA PHE A 399 10.97 20.48 -6.07
C PHE A 399 10.23 20.79 -4.75
N LYS A 400 9.69 22.00 -4.60
CA LYS A 400 8.87 22.35 -3.42
C LYS A 400 7.61 21.50 -3.32
N VAL A 401 6.93 21.24 -4.42
CA VAL A 401 5.74 20.34 -4.47
C VAL A 401 6.11 18.95 -3.96
N VAL A 402 7.22 18.38 -4.43
CA VAL A 402 7.72 17.07 -3.98
C VAL A 402 8.02 17.05 -2.47
N GLU A 403 8.67 18.08 -1.95
CA GLU A 403 8.91 18.22 -0.50
C GLU A 403 7.61 18.34 0.30
N TYR A 404 6.61 19.07 -0.21
CA TYR A 404 5.31 19.16 0.43
C TYR A 404 4.58 17.81 0.43
N PHE A 405 4.63 17.03 -0.65
CA PHE A 405 4.07 15.67 -0.64
C PHE A 405 4.76 14.77 0.38
N ARG A 406 6.09 14.85 0.52
CA ARG A 406 6.83 14.15 1.58
C ARG A 406 6.39 14.59 2.97
N LEU A 407 6.19 15.89 3.16
CA LEU A 407 5.67 16.44 4.40
C LEU A 407 4.25 15.92 4.70
N VAL A 408 3.35 15.91 3.72
CA VAL A 408 1.98 15.36 3.87
C VAL A 408 2.05 13.89 4.30
N GLY A 409 2.95 13.10 3.71
CA GLY A 409 3.18 11.70 4.10
C GLY A 409 3.60 11.56 5.57
N ARG A 410 4.56 12.36 6.03
CA ARG A 410 5.00 12.39 7.44
C ARG A 410 3.87 12.81 8.38
N ILE A 411 3.13 13.87 8.04
CA ILE A 411 2.02 14.40 8.84
C ILE A 411 0.92 13.36 8.96
N MET A 412 0.51 12.74 7.86
CA MET A 412 -0.55 11.74 7.85
C MET A 412 -0.18 10.53 8.70
N ALA A 413 1.03 10.00 8.51
CA ALA A 413 1.50 8.89 9.32
C ALA A 413 1.60 9.27 10.81
N LYS A 414 2.07 10.48 11.11
CA LYS A 414 2.16 10.96 12.49
C LYS A 414 0.78 11.18 13.13
N ALA A 415 -0.17 11.73 12.38
CA ALA A 415 -1.56 11.91 12.80
C ALA A 415 -2.21 10.54 13.11
N LEU A 416 -2.04 9.56 12.23
CA LEU A 416 -2.51 8.19 12.47
C LEU A 416 -1.88 7.58 13.73
N GLN A 417 -0.56 7.68 13.88
CA GLN A 417 0.15 7.17 15.06
C GLN A 417 -0.33 7.83 16.36
N ASP A 418 -0.62 9.13 16.35
CA ASP A 418 -1.07 9.91 17.51
C ASP A 418 -2.59 9.90 17.70
N GLY A 419 -3.35 9.22 16.84
CA GLY A 419 -4.82 9.17 16.91
C GLY A 419 -5.47 10.52 16.66
N ARG A 420 -4.92 11.29 15.71
CA ARG A 420 -5.41 12.62 15.29
C ARG A 420 -6.10 12.52 13.95
N LEU A 421 -7.13 13.33 13.80
CA LEU A 421 -7.78 13.53 12.51
C LEU A 421 -7.05 14.61 11.73
N LEU A 422 -7.03 14.45 10.42
CA LEU A 422 -6.45 15.38 9.47
C LEU A 422 -7.55 15.81 8.50
N ASP A 423 -7.83 17.11 8.44
CA ASP A 423 -8.88 17.66 7.58
C ASP A 423 -8.39 17.80 6.13
N LEU A 424 -7.96 16.69 5.53
CA LEU A 424 -7.51 16.62 4.13
C LEU A 424 -8.41 15.64 3.37
N PRO A 425 -9.42 16.14 2.63
CA PRO A 425 -10.29 15.29 1.83
C PRO A 425 -9.56 14.77 0.62
N LEU A 426 -8.91 13.61 0.74
CA LEU A 426 -8.26 12.96 -0.40
C LEU A 426 -9.27 12.12 -1.18
N SER A 427 -9.06 12.01 -2.49
CA SER A 427 -9.95 11.20 -3.32
C SER A 427 -9.78 9.70 -3.06
N THR A 428 -10.79 8.92 -3.43
CA THR A 428 -10.75 7.46 -3.30
C THR A 428 -9.59 6.87 -4.11
N ALA A 429 -9.30 7.40 -5.31
CA ALA A 429 -8.15 7.00 -6.11
C ALA A 429 -6.81 7.24 -5.39
N PHE A 430 -6.67 8.33 -4.63
CA PHE A 430 -5.45 8.56 -3.87
C PHE A 430 -5.25 7.48 -2.80
N TYR A 431 -6.30 7.11 -2.05
CA TYR A 431 -6.22 6.01 -1.08
C TYR A 431 -5.87 4.66 -1.72
N LYS A 432 -6.36 4.38 -2.93
CA LYS A 432 -5.94 3.20 -3.70
C LYS A 432 -4.44 3.20 -3.98
N LEU A 433 -3.86 4.35 -4.37
CA LEU A 433 -2.41 4.48 -4.56
C LEU A 433 -1.60 4.21 -3.29
N LEU A 434 -2.10 4.63 -2.12
CA LEU A 434 -1.48 4.33 -0.82
C LEU A 434 -1.46 2.83 -0.52
N LEU A 435 -2.55 2.14 -0.84
CA LEU A 435 -2.68 0.69 -0.68
C LEU A 435 -1.84 -0.11 -1.69
N GLY A 436 -1.21 0.56 -2.66
CA GLY A 436 -0.44 -0.08 -3.73
C GLY A 436 -1.30 -0.67 -4.84
N GLN A 437 -2.55 -0.23 -4.96
CA GLN A 437 -3.43 -0.64 -6.04
C GLN A 437 -3.13 0.19 -7.30
N GLU A 438 -3.19 -0.46 -8.46
CA GLU A 438 -3.13 0.24 -9.74
C GLU A 438 -4.43 1.01 -10.00
N LEU A 439 -4.27 2.19 -10.60
CA LEU A 439 -5.39 2.99 -11.09
C LEU A 439 -5.58 2.79 -12.59
N ASP A 440 -6.84 2.82 -13.01
CA ASP A 440 -7.25 2.73 -14.41
C ASP A 440 -8.15 3.91 -14.81
N LEU A 441 -8.53 3.96 -16.09
CA LEU A 441 -9.47 4.94 -16.66
C LEU A 441 -10.74 5.09 -15.81
N TYR A 442 -11.23 3.98 -15.24
CA TYR A 442 -12.45 3.97 -14.46
C TYR A 442 -12.31 4.73 -13.13
N ASP A 443 -11.11 4.84 -12.59
CA ASP A 443 -10.83 5.57 -11.35
C ASP A 443 -10.77 7.08 -11.49
N ILE A 444 -10.66 7.61 -12.72
CA ILE A 444 -10.69 9.05 -12.98
C ILE A 444 -11.99 9.68 -12.48
N LEU A 445 -13.13 8.98 -12.62
CA LEU A 445 -14.43 9.43 -12.09
C LEU A 445 -14.45 9.68 -10.58
N SER A 446 -13.52 9.09 -9.83
CA SER A 446 -13.48 9.24 -8.37
C SER A 446 -12.87 10.56 -7.90
N PHE A 447 -12.29 11.36 -8.81
CA PHE A 447 -11.75 12.69 -8.51
C PHE A 447 -12.06 13.73 -9.59
N ASP A 448 -12.37 13.31 -10.81
CA ASP A 448 -12.70 14.17 -11.95
C ASP A 448 -13.81 13.51 -12.78
N ALA A 449 -15.05 13.79 -12.41
CA ALA A 449 -16.22 13.15 -13.00
C ALA A 449 -16.47 13.57 -14.44
N GLU A 450 -16.11 14.79 -14.84
CA GLU A 450 -16.31 15.28 -16.20
C GLU A 450 -15.31 14.63 -17.15
N LEU A 451 -14.01 14.74 -16.85
CA LEU A 451 -12.97 14.12 -17.66
C LEU A 451 -13.15 12.61 -17.75
N GLY A 452 -13.44 11.94 -16.63
CA GLY A 452 -13.62 10.50 -16.61
C GLY A 452 -14.83 10.02 -17.42
N LYS A 453 -15.89 10.82 -17.56
CA LYS A 453 -17.05 10.47 -18.42
C LYS A 453 -16.67 10.57 -19.90
N ILE A 454 -16.08 11.70 -20.29
CA ILE A 454 -15.66 11.96 -21.66
C ILE A 454 -14.68 10.88 -22.13
N LEU A 455 -13.65 10.57 -21.32
CA LEU A 455 -12.67 9.56 -21.69
C LEU A 455 -13.27 8.16 -21.83
N ARG A 456 -14.27 7.80 -21.01
CA ARG A 456 -14.99 6.51 -21.14
C ARG A 456 -15.79 6.44 -22.43
N GLU A 457 -16.52 7.49 -22.77
CA GLU A 457 -17.32 7.53 -24.00
C GLU A 457 -16.41 7.47 -25.24
N LEU A 458 -15.29 8.20 -25.23
CA LEU A 458 -14.28 8.11 -26.29
C LEU A 458 -13.65 6.71 -26.38
N GLN A 459 -13.38 6.06 -25.25
CA GLN A 459 -12.85 4.69 -25.22
C GLN A 459 -13.84 3.70 -25.85
N VAL A 460 -15.13 3.83 -25.57
CA VAL A 460 -16.18 2.99 -26.17
C VAL A 460 -16.25 3.17 -27.68
N LEU A 461 -16.06 4.40 -28.19
CA LEU A 461 -15.98 4.66 -29.64
C LEU A 461 -14.78 3.95 -30.29
N VAL A 462 -13.62 3.97 -29.63
CA VAL A 462 -12.42 3.24 -30.09
C VAL A 462 -12.68 1.73 -30.13
N GLU A 463 -13.34 1.18 -29.11
CA GLU A 463 -13.67 -0.25 -29.06
C GLU A 463 -14.69 -0.64 -30.14
N ARG A 464 -15.71 0.20 -30.38
CA ARG A 464 -16.66 0.03 -31.49
C ARG A 464 -15.95 0.03 -32.85
N LYS A 465 -15.00 0.94 -33.07
CA LYS A 465 -14.18 0.96 -34.28
C LYS A 465 -13.40 -0.34 -34.45
N ARG A 466 -12.70 -0.81 -33.41
CA ARG A 466 -11.94 -2.07 -33.42
C ARG A 466 -12.84 -3.27 -33.73
N PHE A 467 -14.05 -3.29 -33.17
CA PHE A 467 -15.05 -4.32 -33.47
C PHE A 467 -15.45 -4.30 -34.95
N LEU A 468 -15.77 -3.14 -35.51
CA LEU A 468 -16.11 -3.01 -36.94
C LEU A 468 -14.97 -3.48 -37.84
N GLU A 469 -13.72 -3.08 -37.58
CA GLU A 469 -12.53 -3.54 -38.31
C GLU A 469 -12.38 -5.07 -38.28
N SER A 470 -12.79 -5.72 -37.19
CA SER A 470 -12.70 -7.17 -37.02
C SER A 470 -13.80 -7.96 -37.73
N CYS A 471 -15.01 -7.40 -37.82
CA CYS A 471 -16.17 -8.09 -38.38
C CYS A 471 -16.29 -7.94 -39.91
N SER A 472 -15.92 -6.77 -40.47
CA SER A 472 -16.00 -6.51 -41.91
C SER A 472 -15.30 -5.19 -42.29
N ASN A 473 -14.79 -5.06 -43.52
CA ASN A 473 -14.20 -3.81 -44.05
C ASN A 473 -15.27 -2.70 -44.29
N HIS A 474 -16.07 -2.35 -43.28
CA HIS A 474 -17.07 -1.28 -43.32
C HIS A 474 -16.42 0.09 -43.09
N SER A 475 -15.55 0.52 -44.00
CA SER A 475 -14.88 1.83 -43.91
C SER A 475 -15.86 3.00 -43.76
N GLN A 476 -17.03 2.91 -44.39
CA GLN A 476 -18.09 3.94 -44.31
C GLN A 476 -18.67 4.10 -42.90
N GLN A 477 -18.89 2.99 -42.18
CA GLN A 477 -19.42 3.06 -40.81
C GLN A 477 -18.40 3.58 -39.81
N ILE A 478 -17.10 3.43 -40.10
CA ILE A 478 -16.02 3.98 -39.28
C ILE A 478 -15.96 5.50 -39.44
N GLU A 479 -16.15 6.03 -40.64
CA GLU A 479 -16.20 7.48 -40.91
C GLU A 479 -17.45 8.16 -40.30
N GLU A 480 -18.54 7.40 -40.11
CA GLU A 480 -19.75 7.88 -39.43
C GLU A 480 -19.65 7.89 -37.90
N LEU A 481 -18.58 7.33 -37.31
CA LEU A 481 -18.38 7.35 -35.86
C LEU A 481 -18.09 8.77 -35.39
N GLY A 482 -19.02 9.32 -34.60
CA GLY A 482 -18.90 10.64 -34.00
C GLY A 482 -19.17 10.62 -32.50
N PHE A 483 -18.55 11.56 -31.78
CA PHE A 483 -18.85 11.83 -30.39
C PHE A 483 -20.08 12.74 -30.32
N HIS A 484 -21.19 12.23 -29.76
CA HIS A 484 -22.50 12.91 -29.75
C HIS A 484 -22.95 13.46 -31.12
N GLY A 485 -22.62 12.76 -32.21
CA GLY A 485 -22.98 13.14 -33.57
C GLY A 485 -22.05 14.16 -34.25
N ALA A 486 -20.97 14.58 -33.57
CA ALA A 486 -19.90 15.38 -34.16
C ALA A 486 -18.68 14.49 -34.49
N PRO A 487 -17.97 14.72 -35.61
CA PRO A 487 -16.71 14.01 -35.88
C PRO A 487 -15.67 14.37 -34.81
N ILE A 488 -14.73 13.45 -34.56
CA ILE A 488 -13.72 13.62 -33.50
C ILE A 488 -12.81 14.83 -33.77
N GLU A 489 -12.53 15.15 -35.04
CA GLU A 489 -11.71 16.31 -35.38
C GLU A 489 -12.36 17.65 -34.98
N ASP A 490 -13.69 17.74 -34.98
CA ASP A 490 -14.43 18.96 -34.61
C ASP A 490 -14.33 19.26 -33.11
N LEU A 491 -13.92 18.29 -32.29
CA LEU A 491 -13.62 18.50 -30.88
C LEU A 491 -12.37 19.36 -30.66
N CYS A 492 -11.57 19.59 -31.71
CA CYS A 492 -10.37 20.42 -31.69
C CYS A 492 -9.38 19.99 -30.58
N LEU A 493 -9.30 18.69 -30.32
CA LEU A 493 -8.36 18.12 -29.37
C LEU A 493 -6.97 18.02 -30.00
N ASP A 494 -5.96 18.30 -29.19
CA ASP A 494 -4.55 18.20 -29.54
C ASP A 494 -3.82 17.28 -28.54
N PHE A 495 -2.54 16.99 -28.77
CA PHE A 495 -1.76 16.12 -27.86
C PHE A 495 -1.24 16.89 -26.63
N THR A 496 -2.11 17.67 -25.99
CA THR A 496 -1.90 18.30 -24.69
C THR A 496 -2.83 17.71 -23.64
N LEU A 497 -2.42 17.74 -22.37
CA LEU A 497 -3.26 17.22 -21.30
C LEU A 497 -4.43 18.17 -21.02
N PRO A 498 -5.70 17.71 -21.05
CA PRO A 498 -6.84 18.56 -20.75
C PRO A 498 -6.71 19.27 -19.39
N GLY A 499 -6.86 20.60 -19.41
CA GLY A 499 -6.71 21.47 -18.24
C GLY A 499 -5.26 21.87 -17.90
N TYR A 500 -4.26 21.34 -18.60
CA TYR A 500 -2.84 21.61 -18.35
C TYR A 500 -2.09 21.83 -19.67
N PRO A 501 -2.17 23.03 -20.27
CA PRO A 501 -1.58 23.32 -21.58
C PRO A 501 -0.04 23.20 -21.59
N ASP A 502 0.60 23.39 -20.43
CA ASP A 502 2.06 23.21 -20.27
C ASP A 502 2.48 21.72 -20.29
N PHE A 503 1.53 20.79 -20.23
CA PHE A 503 1.78 19.36 -20.27
C PHE A 503 1.53 18.82 -21.67
N VAL A 504 2.61 18.72 -22.43
CA VAL A 504 2.65 18.08 -23.75
C VAL A 504 2.69 16.56 -23.58
N LEU A 505 1.74 15.86 -24.20
CA LEU A 505 1.67 14.39 -24.16
C LEU A 505 2.67 13.75 -25.13
N LYS A 506 2.93 14.40 -26.26
CA LYS A 506 3.81 13.90 -27.32
C LYS A 506 4.67 15.02 -27.91
N GLU A 507 5.97 14.96 -27.63
CA GLU A 507 6.93 15.97 -28.11
C GLU A 507 6.95 16.02 -29.65
N GLY A 508 6.76 17.21 -30.23
CA GLY A 508 6.76 17.42 -31.67
C GLY A 508 5.43 17.19 -32.39
N GLU A 509 4.41 16.64 -31.70
CA GLU A 509 3.05 16.44 -32.21
C GLU A 509 2.00 17.29 -31.46
N GLU A 510 2.45 18.36 -30.80
CA GLU A 510 1.61 19.27 -30.01
C GLU A 510 0.43 19.83 -30.80
N ASN A 511 0.60 20.12 -32.09
CA ASN A 511 -0.46 20.67 -32.95
C ASN A 511 -1.15 19.61 -33.82
N THR A 512 -0.90 18.32 -33.57
CA THR A 512 -1.55 17.25 -34.32
C THR A 512 -2.99 17.12 -33.84
N VAL A 513 -3.94 17.31 -34.75
CA VAL A 513 -5.38 17.16 -34.44
C VAL A 513 -5.68 15.69 -34.14
N VAL A 514 -6.43 15.46 -33.06
CA VAL A 514 -6.93 14.14 -32.72
C VAL A 514 -8.09 13.76 -33.64
N CYS A 515 -8.00 12.58 -34.24
CA CYS A 515 -8.98 11.97 -35.12
C CYS A 515 -9.28 10.54 -34.66
N ILE A 516 -10.25 9.88 -35.27
CA ILE A 516 -10.64 8.50 -34.92
C ILE A 516 -9.50 7.48 -35.03
N TYR A 517 -8.44 7.78 -35.78
CA TYR A 517 -7.29 6.90 -35.96
C TYR A 517 -6.23 6.99 -34.86
N ASN A 518 -6.02 8.18 -34.29
CA ASN A 518 -5.05 8.41 -33.21
C ASN A 518 -5.71 8.56 -31.82
N LEU A 519 -7.05 8.50 -31.75
CA LEU A 519 -7.82 8.64 -30.51
C LEU A 519 -7.42 7.62 -29.42
N GLU A 520 -7.12 6.38 -29.79
CA GLU A 520 -6.67 5.36 -28.81
C GLU A 520 -5.35 5.76 -28.14
N GLU A 521 -4.40 6.28 -28.93
CA GLU A 521 -3.11 6.77 -28.44
C GLU A 521 -3.31 7.98 -27.52
N TYR A 522 -4.15 8.93 -27.94
CA TYR A 522 -4.51 10.10 -27.13
C TYR A 522 -5.09 9.71 -25.76
N ILE A 523 -6.10 8.81 -25.71
CA ILE A 523 -6.70 8.36 -24.45
C ILE A 523 -5.65 7.70 -23.56
N SER A 524 -4.84 6.80 -24.11
CA SER A 524 -3.79 6.10 -23.35
C SER A 524 -2.80 7.09 -22.71
N LEU A 525 -2.35 8.10 -23.47
CA LEU A 525 -1.44 9.13 -22.99
C LEU A 525 -2.08 10.03 -21.93
N VAL A 526 -3.34 10.45 -22.11
CA VAL A 526 -4.06 11.26 -21.11
C VAL A 526 -4.22 10.48 -19.79
N VAL A 527 -4.57 9.19 -19.87
CA VAL A 527 -4.73 8.32 -18.69
C VAL A 527 -3.39 8.12 -17.98
N ASP A 528 -2.32 7.84 -18.72
CA ASP A 528 -0.97 7.67 -18.16
C ASP A 528 -0.46 8.96 -17.50
N ALA A 529 -0.60 10.10 -18.17
CA ALA A 529 -0.20 11.40 -17.63
C ALA A 529 -1.02 11.76 -16.37
N THR A 530 -2.30 11.43 -16.33
CA THR A 530 -3.19 11.75 -15.19
C THR A 530 -2.95 10.83 -13.99
N LEU A 531 -2.74 9.53 -14.20
CA LEU A 531 -2.75 8.53 -13.12
C LEU A 531 -1.38 7.94 -12.78
N LYS A 532 -0.41 8.02 -13.69
CA LYS A 532 0.88 7.34 -13.58
C LYS A 532 2.04 8.34 -13.67
N THR A 533 2.61 8.54 -14.85
CA THR A 533 3.87 9.27 -15.06
C THR A 533 3.81 10.70 -14.52
N GLY A 534 2.66 11.39 -14.65
CA GLY A 534 2.51 12.77 -14.19
C GLY A 534 2.46 12.94 -12.66
N ILE A 535 2.14 11.89 -11.90
CA ILE A 535 2.01 11.96 -10.43
C ILE A 535 3.02 11.09 -9.66
N MET A 536 3.75 10.23 -10.36
CA MET A 536 4.64 9.22 -9.77
C MET A 536 5.62 9.80 -8.74
N ARG A 537 6.34 10.87 -9.09
CA ARG A 537 7.34 11.50 -8.20
C ARG A 537 6.73 12.07 -6.92
N GLN A 538 5.53 12.64 -7.01
CA GLN A 538 4.78 13.17 -5.88
C GLN A 538 4.33 12.03 -4.94
N VAL A 539 3.78 10.96 -5.51
CA VAL A 539 3.30 9.79 -4.76
C VAL A 539 4.45 9.05 -4.09
N GLU A 540 5.59 8.88 -4.77
CA GLU A 540 6.80 8.29 -4.20
C GLU A 540 7.33 9.12 -3.02
N ALA A 541 7.37 10.45 -3.16
CA ALA A 541 7.79 11.33 -2.07
C ALA A 541 6.85 11.25 -0.86
N PHE A 542 5.53 11.19 -1.11
CA PHE A 542 4.54 10.94 -0.08
C PHE A 542 4.79 9.60 0.64
N LYS A 543 4.93 8.50 -0.10
CA LYS A 543 5.20 7.16 0.46
C LYS A 543 6.50 7.14 1.26
N ALA A 544 7.56 7.76 0.75
CA ALA A 544 8.84 7.89 1.44
C ALA A 544 8.73 8.72 2.74
N GLY A 545 7.90 9.75 2.77
CA GLY A 545 7.60 10.53 3.97
C GLY A 545 6.80 9.73 4.99
N PHE A 546 5.80 8.96 4.53
CA PHE A 546 4.98 8.10 5.38
C PHE A 546 5.81 7.02 6.07
N ASN A 547 6.62 6.29 5.28
CA ASN A 547 7.46 5.18 5.74
C ASN A 547 8.54 5.57 6.77
N GLN A 548 8.82 6.86 6.94
CA GLN A 548 9.71 7.34 8.01
C GLN A 548 9.09 7.21 9.40
N VAL A 549 7.76 7.24 9.52
CA VAL A 549 7.06 7.11 10.80
C VAL A 549 6.75 5.64 11.10
N PHE A 550 6.10 4.95 10.16
CA PHE A 550 5.82 3.51 10.19
C PHE A 550 5.52 2.99 8.79
N ASP A 551 5.61 1.68 8.59
CA ASP A 551 5.44 1.05 7.28
C ASP A 551 4.01 1.19 6.74
N ILE A 552 3.89 1.79 5.56
CA ILE A 552 2.65 2.00 4.82
C ILE A 552 1.93 0.68 4.50
N SER A 553 2.67 -0.44 4.39
CA SER A 553 2.05 -1.76 4.15
C SER A 553 1.08 -2.18 5.26
N SER A 554 1.25 -1.62 6.47
CA SER A 554 0.33 -1.83 7.61
C SER A 554 -1.09 -1.34 7.33
N LEU A 555 -1.27 -0.44 6.35
CA LEU A 555 -2.59 0.06 5.94
C LEU A 555 -3.34 -0.90 5.01
N GLN A 556 -2.68 -1.91 4.43
CA GLN A 556 -3.28 -2.85 3.47
C GLN A 556 -4.44 -3.67 4.03
N ILE A 557 -4.60 -3.68 5.35
CA ILE A 557 -5.75 -4.31 6.01
C ILE A 557 -7.04 -3.50 5.84
N PHE A 558 -7.01 -2.25 5.37
CA PHE A 558 -8.17 -1.36 5.22
C PHE A 558 -8.59 -1.16 3.75
N SER A 559 -9.87 -0.88 3.54
CA SER A 559 -10.38 -0.41 2.25
C SER A 559 -10.10 1.09 2.05
N PRO A 560 -10.16 1.61 0.81
CA PRO A 560 -10.03 3.04 0.54
C PRO A 560 -10.99 3.92 1.35
N GLN A 561 -12.25 3.48 1.49
CA GLN A 561 -13.28 4.22 2.24
C GLN A 561 -13.01 4.21 3.74
N GLU A 562 -12.49 3.10 4.27
CA GLU A 562 -12.10 2.99 5.67
C GLU A 562 -10.88 3.84 6.01
N LEU A 563 -9.95 4.02 5.05
CA LEU A 563 -8.83 4.94 5.22
C LEU A 563 -9.29 6.38 5.33
N ASP A 564 -10.25 6.82 4.52
CA ASP A 564 -10.85 8.16 4.66
C ASP A 564 -11.46 8.32 6.05
N TYR A 565 -12.23 7.33 6.52
CA TYR A 565 -12.77 7.34 7.87
C TYR A 565 -11.68 7.40 8.95
N LEU A 566 -10.58 6.67 8.79
CA LEU A 566 -9.49 6.60 9.76
C LEU A 566 -8.72 7.94 9.85
N ILE A 567 -8.55 8.62 8.73
CA ILE A 567 -7.73 9.85 8.62
C ILE A 567 -8.57 11.09 8.89
N CYS A 568 -9.75 11.18 8.27
CA CYS A 568 -10.60 12.36 8.27
C CYS A 568 -11.73 12.27 9.31
N GLY A 569 -12.03 11.06 9.80
CA GLY A 569 -13.17 10.79 10.67
C GLY A 569 -14.47 10.62 9.88
N ARG A 570 -15.61 10.59 10.59
CA ARG A 570 -16.92 10.63 9.91
C ARG A 570 -17.08 11.97 9.23
N ARG A 571 -16.93 11.98 7.90
CA ARG A 571 -17.65 12.96 7.09
C ARG A 571 -19.10 12.51 7.09
N GLU A 572 -19.93 13.13 7.90
CA GLU A 572 -21.32 13.31 7.49
C GLU A 572 -21.23 14.18 6.23
N LEU A 573 -21.03 13.53 5.08
CA LEU A 573 -21.44 14.09 3.81
C LEU A 573 -22.93 14.34 4.02
N TRP A 574 -23.29 15.60 4.27
CA TRP A 574 -24.67 16.04 4.15
C TRP A 574 -25.01 15.72 2.70
N GLU A 575 -25.60 14.55 2.45
CA GLU A 575 -26.31 14.28 1.22
C GLU A 575 -27.34 15.39 1.14
N VAL A 576 -27.02 16.42 0.37
CA VAL A 576 -28.01 17.38 -0.09
C VAL A 576 -28.93 16.53 -0.94
N MET A 577 -30.01 16.03 -0.31
CA MET A 577 -31.08 15.41 -1.04
C MET A 577 -31.51 16.41 -2.12
N PRO A 578 -31.47 16.05 -3.41
CA PRO A 578 -32.10 16.88 -4.42
C PRO A 578 -33.58 16.95 -4.07
N CYS A 579 -34.06 18.16 -3.78
CA CYS A 579 -35.49 18.46 -3.64
C CYS A 579 -36.22 18.31 -4.98
#